data_AF-A0A1I4H3S7-F1
#
_entry.id   AF-A0A1I4H3S7-F1
#
_cell.length_a   1.000
_cell.length_b   1.000
_cell.length_c   1.000
_cell.angle_alpha   90.00
_cell.angle_beta   90.00
_cell.angle_gamma   90.00
#
_symmetry.space_group_name_H-M   'P 1'
#
loop_
_entity.id
_entity.type
_entity.pdbx_description
1 polymer ?
#
loop_
_entity_poly.entity_id
_entity_poly.type
_entity_poly.pdbx_seq_one_letter_code
_entity_poly.pdbx_strand_id
1 'polypeptide(L)'
;MRPAYVKPHAQRGKTAANVAAAIRAAVTRPTMRFVQVKSTERQAALALHRTRDLPVKQRTQLENMTYGLLADFGMARGLRHALELASRLVDRVDGFPDSDGDEGKPIRLPLDHELRQFRPDLSGWEDQVAGHG
;
A
#
# COMPACT_ATOMS: atom_id res chain seq x y z
N MET A 1 -18.75 13.62 0.24
CA MET A 1 -19.54 13.80 1.49
C MET A 1 -18.69 13.40 2.69
N ARG A 2 -18.72 14.14 3.81
CA ARG A 2 -17.90 13.79 5.00
C ARG A 2 -18.56 12.65 5.81
N PRO A 3 -17.82 11.65 6.30
CA PRO A 3 -18.38 10.51 7.06
C PRO A 3 -19.17 10.92 8.32
N ALA A 4 -18.81 12.05 8.93
CA ALA A 4 -19.51 12.59 10.11
C ALA A 4 -21.00 12.88 9.86
N TYR A 5 -21.39 13.22 8.62
CA TYR A 5 -22.79 13.50 8.29
C TYR A 5 -23.61 12.22 8.01
N VAL A 6 -22.96 11.08 7.79
CA VAL A 6 -23.64 9.77 7.61
C VAL A 6 -23.97 9.13 8.95
N LYS A 7 -23.07 9.30 9.93
CA LYS A 7 -23.12 8.60 11.23
C LYS A 7 -24.46 8.74 11.97
N PRO A 8 -25.14 9.91 11.99
CA PRO A 8 -26.46 10.05 12.62
C PRO A 8 -27.59 9.27 11.93
N HIS A 9 -27.38 8.78 10.71
CA HIS A 9 -28.36 8.04 9.91
C HIS A 9 -28.06 6.54 9.83
N ALA A 10 -26.95 6.10 10.43
CA ALA A 10 -26.58 4.70 10.48
C ALA A 10 -27.51 3.94 11.44
N GLN A 11 -28.24 2.96 10.92
CA GLN A 11 -28.98 2.01 11.73
C GLN A 11 -28.02 1.04 12.43
N ARG A 12 -28.48 0.39 13.50
CA ARG A 12 -27.67 -0.53 14.30
C ARG A 12 -27.23 -1.72 13.43
N GLY A 13 -25.95 -2.10 13.54
CA GLY A 13 -25.35 -3.16 12.72
C GLY A 13 -24.70 -2.63 11.44
N LYS A 14 -23.41 -2.94 11.25
CA LYS A 14 -22.62 -2.50 10.09
C LYS A 14 -22.84 -3.44 8.90
N THR A 15 -24.05 -3.51 8.38
CA THR A 15 -24.33 -4.21 7.12
C THR A 15 -24.22 -3.23 5.95
N ALA A 16 -23.87 -3.74 4.76
CA ALA A 16 -23.78 -2.92 3.55
C ALA A 16 -25.12 -2.20 3.24
N ALA A 17 -26.25 -2.90 3.43
CA ALA A 17 -27.59 -2.33 3.25
C ALA A 17 -27.86 -1.14 4.18
N ASN A 18 -27.52 -1.27 5.47
CA ASN A 18 -27.72 -0.20 6.45
C ASN A 18 -26.84 1.02 6.14
N VAL A 19 -25.60 0.80 5.68
CA VAL A 19 -24.70 1.87 5.27
C VAL A 19 -25.24 2.59 4.03
N ALA A 20 -25.73 1.86 3.04
CA ALA A 20 -26.34 2.46 1.84
C ALA A 20 -27.59 3.30 2.18
N ALA A 21 -28.47 2.78 3.05
CA ALA A 21 -29.66 3.49 3.52
C ALA A 21 -29.29 4.78 4.28
N ALA A 22 -28.27 4.73 5.13
CA ALA A 22 -27.76 5.89 5.86
C ALA A 22 -27.20 6.96 4.92
N ILE A 23 -26.44 6.56 3.90
CA ILE A 23 -25.92 7.49 2.88
C ILE A 23 -27.07 8.14 2.12
N ARG A 24 -28.04 7.36 1.65
CA ARG A 24 -29.22 7.89 0.93
C ARG A 24 -29.98 8.92 1.77
N ALA A 25 -30.26 8.59 3.03
CA ALA A 25 -30.98 9.49 3.95
C ALA A 25 -30.17 10.76 4.30
N ALA A 26 -28.85 10.65 4.31
CA ALA A 26 -27.97 11.80 4.51
C ALA A 26 -27.98 12.71 3.27
N VAL A 27 -27.79 12.14 2.07
CA VAL A 27 -27.64 12.87 0.80
C VAL A 27 -28.86 13.74 0.48
N THR A 28 -30.05 13.36 0.92
CA THR A 28 -31.29 14.13 0.69
C THR A 28 -31.45 15.36 1.57
N ARG A 29 -30.56 15.59 2.55
CA ARG A 29 -30.68 16.74 3.47
C ARG A 29 -30.27 18.04 2.77
N PRO A 30 -31.04 19.13 2.91
CA PRO A 30 -30.70 20.43 2.31
C PRO A 30 -29.44 21.06 2.90
N THR A 31 -29.07 20.67 4.13
CA THR A 31 -27.81 21.10 4.78
C THR A 31 -26.60 20.26 4.37
N MET A 32 -26.78 19.27 3.47
CA MET A 32 -25.70 18.39 3.07
C MET A 32 -24.67 19.14 2.23
N ARG A 33 -23.41 19.09 2.65
CA ARG A 33 -22.29 19.68 1.92
C ARG A 33 -21.57 18.61 1.11
N PHE A 34 -21.70 18.71 -0.21
CA PHE A 34 -20.88 17.93 -1.13
C PHE A 34 -19.44 18.46 -1.13
N VAL A 35 -18.51 17.54 -1.28
CA VAL A 35 -17.09 17.87 -1.48
C VAL A 35 -16.87 17.77 -2.97
N GLN A 36 -16.12 18.71 -3.54
CA GLN A 36 -15.74 18.66 -4.94
C GLN A 36 -15.08 17.32 -5.27
N VAL A 37 -15.44 16.78 -6.43
CA VAL A 37 -14.72 15.62 -6.99
C VAL A 37 -13.27 16.04 -7.16
N LYS A 38 -12.34 15.16 -6.78
CA LYS A 38 -10.91 15.45 -6.94
C LYS A 38 -10.62 15.59 -8.42
N SER A 39 -9.74 16.54 -8.77
CA SER A 39 -9.19 16.57 -10.11
C SER A 39 -8.41 15.27 -10.36
N THR A 40 -8.33 14.88 -11.62
CA THR A 40 -7.61 13.70 -12.11
C THR A 40 -6.18 13.68 -11.61
N GLU A 41 -5.49 14.83 -11.65
CA GLU A 41 -4.10 14.99 -11.24
C GLU A 41 -3.95 14.75 -9.73
N ARG A 42 -4.88 15.29 -8.93
CA ARG A 42 -4.87 15.09 -7.46
C ARG A 42 -5.17 13.65 -7.08
N GLN A 43 -6.03 12.97 -7.84
CA GLN A 43 -6.34 11.57 -7.61
C GLN A 43 -5.16 10.67 -8.01
N ALA A 44 -4.49 10.97 -9.14
CA ALA A 44 -3.30 10.27 -9.59
C ALA A 44 -2.14 10.41 -8.59
N ALA A 45 -1.86 11.64 -8.13
CA ALA A 45 -0.84 11.88 -7.10
C ALA A 45 -1.10 11.08 -5.82
N LEU A 46 -2.37 11.02 -5.36
CA LEU A 46 -2.74 10.21 -4.20
C LEU A 46 -2.59 8.71 -4.44
N ALA A 47 -2.87 8.23 -5.65
CA ALA A 47 -2.68 6.84 -6.02
C ALA A 47 -1.19 6.45 -5.98
N LEU A 48 -0.31 7.32 -6.47
CA LEU A 48 1.15 7.13 -6.40
C LEU A 48 1.64 7.05 -4.96
N HIS A 49 1.19 7.96 -4.09
CA HIS A 49 1.53 7.90 -2.65
C HIS A 49 1.13 6.57 -2.02
N ARG A 50 -0.11 6.11 -2.24
CA ARG A 50 -0.59 4.83 -1.70
C ARG A 50 0.19 3.63 -2.23
N THR A 51 0.54 3.67 -3.52
CA THR A 51 1.33 2.62 -4.16
C THR A 51 2.71 2.52 -3.53
N ARG A 52 3.30 3.65 -3.12
CA ARG A 52 4.58 3.68 -2.39
C ARG A 52 4.46 3.28 -0.92
N ASP A 53 3.34 3.54 -0.27
CA ASP A 53 3.17 3.27 1.16
C ASP A 53 3.23 1.77 1.49
N LEU A 54 2.65 0.91 0.63
CA LEU A 54 2.62 -0.53 0.86
C LEU A 54 4.02 -1.18 0.89
N PRO A 55 4.88 -1.04 -0.14
CA PRO A 55 6.20 -1.64 -0.13
C PRO A 55 7.09 -1.10 0.98
N VAL A 56 6.94 0.17 1.38
CA VAL A 56 7.67 0.73 2.53
C VAL A 56 7.31 0.01 3.82
N LYS A 57 6.02 -0.24 4.07
CA LYS A 57 5.57 -0.97 5.27
C LYS A 57 6.01 -2.43 5.23
N GLN A 58 5.87 -3.09 4.07
CA GLN A 58 6.31 -4.48 3.90
C GLN A 58 7.82 -4.62 4.14
N ARG A 59 8.62 -3.69 3.62
CA ARG A 59 10.05 -3.61 3.89
C ARG A 59 10.35 -3.57 5.39
N THR A 60 9.76 -2.62 6.11
CA THR A 60 9.99 -2.48 7.56
C THR A 60 9.51 -3.71 8.33
N GLN A 61 8.40 -4.32 7.91
CA GLN A 61 7.91 -5.56 8.51
C GLN A 61 8.92 -6.70 8.35
N LEU A 62 9.44 -6.90 7.14
CA LEU A 62 10.42 -7.93 6.85
C LEU A 62 11.73 -7.70 7.61
N GLU A 63 12.23 -6.47 7.63
CA GLU A 63 13.45 -6.11 8.39
C GLU A 63 13.29 -6.44 9.89
N ASN A 64 12.13 -6.14 10.48
CA ASN A 64 11.82 -6.45 11.88
C ASN A 64 11.66 -7.95 12.12
N MET A 65 11.03 -8.69 11.21
CA MET A 65 10.90 -10.15 11.30
C MET A 65 12.27 -10.83 11.27
N THR A 66 13.12 -10.47 10.31
CA THR A 66 14.49 -10.98 10.22
C THR A 66 15.29 -10.66 11.47
N TYR A 67 15.18 -9.42 11.98
CA TYR A 67 15.82 -9.05 13.23
C TYR A 67 15.34 -9.90 14.41
N GLY A 68 14.03 -10.08 14.58
CA GLY A 68 13.44 -10.90 15.65
C GLY A 68 13.95 -12.34 15.59
N LEU A 69 13.90 -12.96 14.41
CA LEU A 69 14.40 -14.31 14.21
C LEU A 69 15.89 -14.45 14.58
N LEU A 70 16.73 -13.52 14.16
CA LEU A 70 18.16 -13.55 14.49
C LEU A 70 18.43 -13.22 15.97
N ALA A 71 17.60 -12.39 16.58
CA ALA A 71 17.68 -12.08 18.00
C ALA A 71 17.34 -13.29 18.87
N ASP A 72 16.37 -14.11 18.47
CA ASP A 72 16.01 -15.36 19.17
C ASP A 72 17.18 -16.34 19.26
N PHE A 73 18.06 -16.35 18.26
CA PHE A 73 19.31 -17.12 18.28
C PHE A 73 20.51 -16.39 18.92
N GLY A 74 20.30 -15.20 19.49
CA GLY A 74 21.36 -14.38 20.08
C GLY A 74 22.35 -13.79 19.06
N MET A 75 22.02 -13.81 17.77
CA MET A 75 22.90 -13.38 16.69
C MET A 75 22.74 -11.89 16.35
N ALA A 76 21.63 -11.26 16.76
CA ALA A 76 21.39 -9.85 16.48
C ALA A 76 22.01 -8.93 17.54
N ARG A 77 22.97 -8.09 17.14
CA ARG A 77 23.55 -7.01 17.96
C ARG A 77 22.99 -5.62 17.63
N GLY A 78 21.90 -5.60 16.88
CA GLY A 78 21.26 -4.41 16.31
C GLY A 78 20.76 -4.65 14.89
N LEU A 79 19.82 -3.84 14.41
CA LEU A 79 19.14 -4.05 13.12
C LEU A 79 20.12 -4.14 11.95
N ARG A 80 21.11 -3.22 11.88
CA ARG A 80 22.13 -3.21 10.82
C ARG A 80 22.94 -4.51 10.78
N HIS A 81 23.40 -4.98 11.95
CA HIS A 81 24.15 -6.22 12.06
C HIS A 81 23.31 -7.44 11.66
N ALA A 82 22.03 -7.45 12.04
CA ALA A 82 21.11 -8.52 11.67
C ALA A 82 20.88 -8.58 10.15
N LEU A 83 20.67 -7.43 9.50
CA LEU A 83 20.48 -7.37 8.05
C LEU A 83 21.76 -7.76 7.27
N GLU A 84 22.93 -7.35 7.75
CA GLU A 84 24.22 -7.74 7.15
C GLU A 84 24.45 -9.26 7.27
N LEU A 85 24.16 -9.84 8.44
CA LEU A 85 24.26 -11.27 8.67
C LEU A 85 23.25 -12.05 7.82
N ALA A 86 22.01 -11.56 7.70
CA ALA A 86 20.99 -12.15 6.84
C ALA A 86 21.42 -12.15 5.36
N SER A 87 21.98 -11.05 4.86
CA SER A 87 22.50 -10.98 3.48
C SER A 87 23.56 -12.06 3.23
N ARG A 88 24.52 -12.20 4.16
CA ARG A 88 25.59 -13.20 4.06
C ARG A 88 25.09 -14.65 4.15
N LEU A 89 23.98 -14.88 4.86
CA LEU A 89 23.33 -16.19 4.94
C LEU A 89 22.56 -16.50 3.65
N VAL A 90 21.86 -15.52 3.07
CA VAL A 90 21.17 -15.69 1.78
C VAL A 90 22.17 -16.05 0.68
N ASP A 91 23.33 -15.40 0.63
CA ASP A 91 24.39 -15.73 -0.34
C ASP A 91 25.07 -17.09 -0.08
N ARG A 92 24.84 -17.70 1.09
CA ARG A 92 25.34 -19.04 1.44
C ARG A 92 24.30 -20.13 1.15
N VAL A 93 23.02 -19.76 1.15
CA VAL A 93 21.89 -20.62 0.83
C VAL A 93 21.56 -20.42 -0.65
N ASP A 94 22.45 -20.89 -1.52
CA ASP A 94 22.05 -21.16 -2.91
C ASP A 94 21.08 -22.34 -2.87
N GLY A 95 19.79 -22.06 -3.10
CA GLY A 95 18.75 -23.08 -3.16
C GLY A 95 17.65 -22.89 -2.13
N PHE A 96 16.94 -21.76 -2.16
CA PHE A 96 15.49 -21.90 -2.01
C PHE A 96 15.03 -22.61 -3.29
N PRO A 97 14.42 -23.80 -3.21
CA PRO A 97 13.82 -24.38 -4.40
C PRO A 97 12.86 -23.33 -4.95
N ASP A 98 13.07 -22.92 -6.20
CA ASP A 98 11.97 -22.36 -6.98
C ASP A 98 10.84 -23.36 -6.79
N SER A 99 9.79 -22.96 -6.09
CA SER A 99 8.63 -23.80 -5.87
C SER A 99 8.05 -24.07 -7.26
N ASP A 100 8.43 -25.21 -7.83
CA ASP A 100 7.87 -25.78 -9.04
C ASP A 100 6.37 -25.95 -8.82
N GLY A 101 5.62 -24.98 -9.34
CA GLY A 101 4.16 -24.95 -9.26
C GLY A 101 3.63 -23.54 -9.45
N ASP A 102 3.57 -23.10 -10.71
CA ASP A 102 2.61 -22.18 -11.37
C ASP A 102 1.92 -21.00 -10.62
N GLU A 103 2.30 -20.63 -9.40
CA GLU A 103 1.72 -19.50 -8.69
C GLU A 103 2.81 -18.76 -7.91
N GLY A 104 3.23 -17.61 -8.45
CA GLY A 104 4.05 -16.64 -7.73
C GLY A 104 5.53 -16.97 -7.71
N LYS A 105 6.25 -16.53 -8.76
CA LYS A 105 7.70 -16.31 -8.69
C LYS A 105 8.05 -15.66 -7.35
N PRO A 106 9.06 -16.14 -6.61
CA PRO A 106 9.49 -15.48 -5.39
C PRO A 106 9.77 -14.03 -5.76
N ILE A 107 8.96 -13.12 -5.21
CA ILE A 107 9.17 -11.70 -5.41
C ILE A 107 10.43 -11.39 -4.62
N ARG A 108 11.58 -11.54 -5.29
CA ARG A 108 12.85 -11.00 -4.84
C ARG A 108 12.67 -9.50 -4.91
N LEU A 109 12.02 -8.91 -3.90
CA LEU A 109 11.82 -7.47 -3.79
C LEU A 109 13.21 -6.87 -3.68
N PRO A 110 13.76 -6.26 -4.73
CA PRO A 110 15.02 -5.54 -4.67
C PRO A 110 14.65 -4.29 -3.91
N LEU A 111 15.00 -4.26 -2.63
CA LEU A 111 14.48 -3.34 -1.61
C LEU A 111 14.82 -1.85 -1.89
N ASP A 112 15.46 -1.57 -3.02
CA ASP A 112 16.10 -0.32 -3.38
C ASP A 112 16.38 -0.15 -4.89
N HIS A 113 16.45 -1.24 -5.69
CA HIS A 113 16.73 -1.15 -7.13
C HIS A 113 15.47 -0.99 -8.01
N GLU A 114 14.37 -1.68 -7.72
CA GLU A 114 13.13 -1.63 -8.52
C GLU A 114 12.33 -0.33 -8.31
N LEU A 115 12.37 0.25 -7.11
CA LEU A 115 11.66 1.50 -6.82
C LEU A 115 12.23 2.71 -7.60
N ARG A 116 13.47 2.62 -8.10
CA ARG A 116 14.05 3.62 -9.02
C ARG A 116 13.58 3.45 -10.46
N GLN A 117 13.30 2.22 -10.87
CA GLN A 117 12.81 1.87 -12.21
C GLN A 117 11.32 2.20 -12.37
N PHE A 118 10.57 2.14 -11.26
CA PHE A 118 9.17 2.53 -11.17
C PHE A 118 8.92 4.05 -11.04
N ARG A 119 9.80 4.89 -11.63
CA ARG A 119 9.36 6.19 -12.13
C ARG A 119 8.88 5.96 -13.57
N PRO A 120 7.59 5.65 -13.81
CA PRO A 120 7.10 5.78 -15.16
C PRO A 120 7.34 7.23 -15.59
N ASP A 121 7.84 7.41 -16.80
CA ASP A 121 7.88 8.70 -17.45
C ASP A 121 6.44 9.20 -17.59
N LEU A 122 6.05 10.12 -16.70
CA LEU A 122 4.70 10.69 -16.66
C LEU A 122 4.47 11.72 -17.76
N SER A 123 5.50 12.07 -18.55
CA SER A 123 5.41 13.11 -19.58
C SER A 123 4.34 12.80 -20.64
N GLY A 124 4.23 11.55 -21.10
CA GLY A 124 3.22 11.16 -22.08
C GLY A 124 1.78 11.07 -21.54
N TRP A 125 1.61 10.97 -20.22
CA TRP A 125 0.29 10.91 -19.58
C TRP A 125 -0.33 12.30 -19.40
N GLU A 126 0.49 13.35 -19.31
CA GLU A 126 0.03 14.75 -19.21
C GLU A 126 -0.67 15.20 -20.50
N ASP A 127 -0.14 14.81 -21.67
CA ASP A 127 -0.74 15.12 -22.98
C ASP A 127 -2.08 14.41 -23.22
N GLN A 128 -2.24 13.19 -22.69
CA GLN A 128 -3.47 12.40 -22.89
C GLN A 128 -4.64 12.86 -22.01
N VAL A 129 -4.36 13.50 -20.88
CA VAL A 129 -5.38 14.06 -19.96
C VAL A 129 -5.80 15.48 -20.37
N ALA A 130 -4.90 16.24 -20.99
CA ALA A 130 -5.20 17.60 -21.48
C ALA A 130 -6.20 17.65 -22.66
N GLY A 131 -6.36 16.54 -23.40
CA GLY A 131 -7.22 16.48 -24.60
C GLY A 131 -8.72 16.27 -24.37
N HIS A 132 -9.20 16.23 -23.12
CA HIS A 132 -10.63 15.98 -22.79
C HIS A 132 -11.26 17.08 -21.90
N GLY A 133 -10.71 18.30 -21.94
CA GLY A 133 -11.27 19.49 -21.28
C GLY A 133 -12.30 20.23 -22.12
#